data_AF-A0A7C3JF48-F1
#
_entry.id   AF-A0A7C3JF48-F1
#
_cell.length_a   1.000
_cell.length_b   1.000
_cell.length_c   1.000
_cell.angle_alpha   90.00
_cell.angle_beta   90.00
_cell.angle_gamma   90.00
#
_symmetry.space_group_name_H-M   'P 1'
#
loop_
_entity.id
_entity.type
_entity.pdbx_description
1 polymer ?
#
loop_
_entity_poly.entity_id
_entity_poly.type
_entity_poly.pdbx_seq_one_letter_code
_entity_poly.pdbx_strand_id
1 'polypeptide(L)'
;MREFRSTVYENNDKVSHAVSEFIRETALLNCPLALRPFNRFDTANTDWWLIPSSEYPAYKFAKLCFHRYPRNTDSMLYTGFYVEKGLSPQLSNLPDVQKKYIMGNDWFWHSFLKQTSEGVVSQIIEQVCRNTEAEIRILIEANEFNKVPEPDMERHAPSDTAEFSVFPTNQQWKVIQEGQGVLSKLSHATSMSELSQQFSAINDLRFYWVDLVMGVRLKYADKHGWFASSIWENALKPWVILFK
;
A
#
# COMPACT_ATOMS: atom_id res chain seq x y z
N MET A 1 32.18 -10.03 3.84
CA MET A 1 30.78 -10.33 3.43
C MET A 1 30.16 -11.08 4.61
N ARG A 2 29.22 -10.48 5.36
CA ARG A 2 28.49 -11.23 6.40
C ARG A 2 27.49 -12.14 5.67
N GLU A 3 27.55 -13.45 5.92
CA GLU A 3 26.49 -14.37 5.53
C GLU A 3 25.21 -13.96 6.27
N PHE A 4 24.25 -13.37 5.57
CA PHE A 4 22.91 -13.20 6.09
C PHE A 4 22.30 -14.60 6.15
N ARG A 5 22.16 -15.15 7.37
CA ARG A 5 21.41 -16.39 7.61
C ARG A 5 20.01 -16.25 6.98
N SER A 6 19.48 -17.34 6.44
CA SER A 6 18.09 -17.39 5.98
C SER A 6 17.15 -17.15 7.16
N THR A 7 16.73 -15.89 7.32
CA THR A 7 15.73 -15.51 8.31
C THR A 7 14.36 -15.77 7.71
N VAL A 8 13.72 -16.82 8.19
CA VAL A 8 12.28 -17.03 8.02
C VAL A 8 11.57 -15.99 8.87
N TYR A 9 10.74 -15.14 8.27
CA TYR A 9 9.99 -14.12 9.01
C TYR A 9 8.68 -14.70 9.48
N GLU A 10 8.40 -14.64 10.78
CA GLU A 10 7.18 -15.21 11.34
C GLU A 10 5.96 -14.29 11.18
N ASN A 11 6.18 -12.97 11.04
CA ASN A 11 5.13 -11.96 10.98
C ASN A 11 5.62 -10.63 10.40
N ASN A 12 4.72 -9.63 10.30
CA ASN A 12 5.02 -8.29 9.81
C ASN A 12 6.03 -7.53 10.66
N ASP A 13 6.00 -7.71 11.98
CA ASP A 13 6.94 -7.07 12.91
C ASP A 13 8.39 -7.45 12.57
N LYS A 14 8.66 -8.76 12.44
CA LYS A 14 10.02 -9.26 12.14
C LYS A 14 10.52 -8.81 10.78
N VAL A 15 9.71 -8.93 9.72
CA VAL A 15 10.14 -8.56 8.36
C VAL A 15 10.35 -7.05 8.22
N SER A 16 9.44 -6.25 8.76
CA SER A 16 9.50 -4.79 8.62
C SER A 16 10.68 -4.18 9.38
N HIS A 17 11.00 -4.72 10.57
CA HIS A 17 12.20 -4.34 11.32
C HIS A 17 13.49 -4.75 10.61
N ALA A 18 13.56 -5.98 10.08
CA ALA A 18 14.74 -6.44 9.36
C ALA A 18 15.01 -5.60 8.10
N VAL A 19 13.97 -5.24 7.34
CA VAL A 19 14.08 -4.33 6.20
C VAL A 19 14.50 -2.93 6.66
N SER A 20 13.90 -2.40 7.72
CA SER A 20 14.25 -1.08 8.26
C SER A 20 15.72 -1.02 8.74
N GLU A 21 16.20 -2.07 9.39
CA GLU A 21 17.60 -2.20 9.81
C GLU A 21 18.54 -2.25 8.61
N PHE A 22 18.24 -3.08 7.61
CA PHE A 22 19.00 -3.15 6.37
C PHE A 22 19.14 -1.78 5.69
N ILE A 23 18.04 -1.01 5.58
CA ILE A 23 18.06 0.35 5.00
C ILE A 23 18.98 1.28 5.80
N ARG A 24 18.92 1.23 7.14
CA ARG A 24 19.76 2.08 8.01
C ARG A 24 21.24 1.75 7.88
N GLU A 25 21.59 0.46 7.89
CA GLU A 25 22.98 0.00 7.82
C GLU A 25 23.65 0.35 6.49
N THR A 26 22.87 0.42 5.43
CA THR A 26 23.38 0.63 4.07
C THR A 26 23.35 2.10 3.64
N ALA A 27 22.82 3.01 4.47
CA ALA A 27 22.71 4.45 4.22
C ALA A 27 22.14 4.79 2.82
N LEU A 28 21.24 3.95 2.29
CA LEU A 28 20.87 3.96 0.86
C LEU A 28 19.94 5.11 0.46
N LEU A 29 19.44 5.90 1.40
CA LEU A 29 18.35 6.84 1.15
C LEU A 29 18.71 8.27 1.55
N ASN A 30 18.50 9.20 0.62
CA ASN A 30 18.41 10.63 0.91
C ASN A 30 17.06 11.02 1.54
N CYS A 31 16.15 10.06 1.74
CA CYS A 31 14.83 10.24 2.34
C CYS A 31 14.71 9.29 3.55
N PRO A 32 14.76 9.79 4.80
CA PRO A 32 14.65 8.93 5.97
C PRO A 32 13.23 8.34 6.08
N LEU A 33 13.15 7.02 6.24
CA LEU A 33 11.88 6.31 6.41
C LEU A 33 11.67 5.93 7.88
N ALA A 34 10.57 6.37 8.49
CA ALA A 34 10.16 6.01 9.84
C ALA A 34 9.33 4.72 9.81
N LEU A 35 9.73 3.73 10.60
CA LEU A 35 8.97 2.50 10.79
C LEU A 35 7.87 2.71 11.84
N ARG A 36 6.62 2.38 11.48
CA ARG A 36 5.44 2.53 12.35
C ARG A 36 4.45 1.38 12.19
N PRO A 37 3.94 0.81 13.30
CA PRO A 37 2.79 -0.08 13.23
C PRO A 37 1.50 0.72 13.03
N PHE A 38 0.49 0.09 12.43
CA PHE A 38 -0.88 0.61 12.44
C PHE A 38 -1.51 0.51 13.83
N ASN A 39 -1.27 -0.59 14.58
CA ASN A 39 -1.67 -0.76 15.96
C ASN A 39 -0.46 -1.05 16.87
N ARG A 40 -0.09 -0.10 17.73
CA ARG A 40 1.08 -0.24 18.62
C ARG A 40 0.85 -1.18 19.80
N PHE A 41 -0.39 -1.54 20.08
CA PHE A 41 -0.75 -2.46 21.15
C PHE A 41 -0.78 -3.93 20.68
N ASP A 42 -0.80 -4.16 19.36
CA ASP A 42 -0.76 -5.49 18.74
C ASP A 42 0.23 -5.53 17.57
N THR A 43 1.50 -5.25 17.88
CA THR A 43 2.58 -5.13 16.89
C THR A 43 2.82 -6.40 16.08
N ALA A 44 2.55 -7.58 16.66
CA ALA A 44 2.76 -8.85 15.99
C ALA A 44 1.72 -9.12 14.89
N ASN A 45 0.48 -8.60 15.04
CA ASN A 45 -0.64 -8.93 14.16
C ASN A 45 -1.15 -7.76 13.31
N THR A 46 -0.52 -6.59 13.44
CA THR A 46 -0.88 -5.38 12.69
C THR A 46 -0.13 -5.23 11.36
N ASP A 47 -0.65 -4.34 10.52
CA ASP A 47 0.09 -3.76 9.40
C ASP A 47 1.26 -2.91 9.89
N TRP A 48 2.35 -2.89 9.13
CA TRP A 48 3.52 -2.05 9.36
C TRP A 48 3.82 -1.19 8.15
N TRP A 49 4.35 0.01 8.42
CA TRP A 49 4.65 0.99 7.38
C TRP A 49 6.04 1.60 7.54
N LEU A 50 6.69 1.85 6.40
CA LEU A 50 7.84 2.76 6.29
C LEU A 50 7.36 4.04 5.63
N ILE A 51 7.46 5.16 6.36
CA ILE A 51 6.85 6.44 6.01
C ILE A 51 7.96 7.49 5.81
N PRO A 52 7.93 8.33 4.77
CA PRO A 52 8.90 9.40 4.55
C PRO A 52 8.68 10.62 5.49
N SER A 53 8.22 10.39 6.72
CA SER A 53 7.90 11.40 7.72
C SER A 53 7.82 10.76 9.11
N SER A 54 8.06 11.55 10.16
CA SER A 54 7.82 11.16 11.55
C SER A 54 6.39 11.42 12.04
N GLU A 55 5.57 12.12 11.24
CA GLU A 55 4.19 12.47 11.55
C GLU A 55 3.29 11.22 11.65
N TYR A 56 2.36 11.22 12.61
CA TYR A 56 1.44 10.11 12.86
C TYR A 56 0.07 10.63 13.35
N PRO A 57 -1.07 10.13 12.82
CA PRO A 57 -1.18 9.16 11.73
C PRO A 57 -0.75 9.75 10.38
N ALA A 58 -0.04 8.96 9.59
CA ALA A 58 0.63 9.42 8.37
C ALA A 58 -0.29 9.46 7.13
N TYR A 59 -1.56 9.83 7.29
CA TYR A 59 -2.59 9.69 6.26
C TYR A 59 -2.25 10.34 4.91
N LYS A 60 -1.75 11.58 4.97
CA LYS A 60 -1.40 12.36 3.77
C LYS A 60 -0.16 11.85 3.03
N PHE A 61 0.60 10.90 3.58
CA PHE A 61 1.83 10.39 2.98
C PHE A 61 1.57 9.05 2.27
N ALA A 62 2.24 8.84 1.14
CA ALA A 62 2.47 7.49 0.67
C ALA A 62 3.45 6.76 1.58
N LYS A 63 3.35 5.43 1.59
CA LYS A 63 4.07 4.55 2.51
C LYS A 63 4.53 3.32 1.75
N LEU A 64 5.57 2.68 2.25
CA LEU A 64 5.81 1.28 1.95
C LEU A 64 5.12 0.46 3.04
N CYS A 65 4.51 -0.66 2.68
CA CYS A 65 3.67 -1.43 3.59
C CYS A 65 4.11 -2.89 3.70
N PHE A 66 3.79 -3.47 4.86
CA PHE A 66 3.87 -4.89 5.17
C PHE A 66 2.55 -5.24 5.85
N HIS A 67 1.69 -6.01 5.18
CA HIS A 67 0.44 -6.47 5.75
C HIS A 67 0.21 -7.95 5.45
N ARG A 68 -0.67 -8.57 6.24
CA ARG A 68 -1.04 -9.97 6.03
C ARG A 68 -1.99 -10.12 4.86
N TYR A 69 -1.82 -11.19 4.08
CA TYR A 69 -2.73 -11.57 3.01
C TYR A 69 -3.15 -13.05 3.07
N PRO A 70 -4.46 -13.35 3.02
CA PRO A 70 -5.56 -12.42 3.26
C PRO A 70 -5.41 -11.71 4.61
N ARG A 71 -6.05 -10.54 4.78
CA ARG A 71 -6.00 -9.82 6.07
C ARG A 71 -6.43 -10.75 7.20
N ASN A 72 -5.78 -10.63 8.35
CA ASN A 72 -6.02 -11.46 9.56
C ASN A 72 -5.68 -12.96 9.41
N THR A 73 -4.88 -13.33 8.43
CA THR A 73 -4.35 -14.70 8.29
C THR A 73 -2.82 -14.72 8.27
N ASP A 74 -2.20 -15.79 8.74
CA ASP A 74 -0.74 -15.97 8.70
C ASP A 74 -0.24 -16.59 7.38
N SER A 75 -1.00 -16.51 6.29
CA SER A 75 -0.63 -17.23 5.07
C SER A 75 0.48 -16.58 4.27
N MET A 76 0.40 -15.27 4.03
CA MET A 76 1.33 -14.57 3.16
C MET A 76 1.57 -13.13 3.64
N LEU A 77 2.80 -12.66 3.42
CA LEU A 77 3.14 -11.25 3.47
C LEU A 77 2.71 -10.59 2.17
N TYR A 78 1.97 -9.50 2.24
CA TYR A 78 1.82 -8.56 1.14
C TYR A 78 2.72 -7.37 1.45
N THR A 79 3.62 -7.05 0.52
CA THR A 79 4.54 -5.93 0.65
C THR A 79 4.60 -5.10 -0.62
N GLY A 80 4.68 -3.78 -0.48
CA GLY A 80 4.68 -2.87 -1.63
C GLY A 80 4.42 -1.42 -1.23
N PHE A 81 3.69 -0.72 -2.09
CA PHE A 81 3.34 0.68 -1.97
C PHE A 81 1.90 0.86 -1.48
N TYR A 82 1.68 1.87 -0.66
CA TYR A 82 0.40 2.16 -0.02
C TYR A 82 0.12 3.66 -0.09
N VAL A 83 -1.06 4.04 -0.57
CA VAL A 83 -1.52 5.43 -0.66
C VAL A 83 -2.99 5.53 -0.26
N GLU A 84 -3.33 6.62 0.42
CA GLU A 84 -4.69 6.86 0.94
C GLU A 84 -5.32 8.06 0.26
N LYS A 85 -6.61 7.91 -0.08
CA LYS A 85 -7.49 9.02 -0.43
C LYS A 85 -8.34 9.37 0.77
N GLY A 86 -8.22 10.60 1.25
CA GLY A 86 -9.06 11.12 2.33
C GLY A 86 -10.49 11.46 1.88
N LEU A 87 -11.28 11.92 2.83
CA LEU A 87 -12.64 12.41 2.61
C LEU A 87 -12.64 13.78 1.91
N SER A 88 -13.70 14.06 1.16
CA SER A 88 -13.81 15.36 0.47
C SER A 88 -13.92 16.52 1.45
N PRO A 89 -13.31 17.69 1.16
CA PRO A 89 -13.51 18.93 1.92
C PRO A 89 -14.97 19.34 2.12
N GLN A 90 -15.88 18.91 1.22
CA GLN A 90 -17.32 19.15 1.35
C GLN A 90 -17.94 18.50 2.61
N LEU A 91 -17.25 17.51 3.20
CA LEU A 91 -17.71 16.81 4.40
C LEU A 91 -17.18 17.41 5.70
N SER A 92 -16.37 18.48 5.62
CA SER A 92 -15.70 19.09 6.79
C SER A 92 -16.64 19.63 7.87
N ASN A 93 -17.91 19.89 7.53
CA ASN A 93 -18.92 20.40 8.46
C ASN A 93 -19.83 19.31 9.03
N LEU A 94 -19.64 18.04 8.67
CA LEU A 94 -20.44 16.94 9.22
C LEU A 94 -19.97 16.60 10.65
N PRO A 95 -20.89 16.41 11.62
CA PRO A 95 -20.55 16.16 13.02
C PRO A 95 -19.60 14.98 13.27
N ASP A 96 -19.75 13.91 12.47
CA ASP A 96 -19.00 12.66 12.66
C ASP A 96 -17.69 12.61 11.85
N VAL A 97 -17.33 13.69 11.14
CA VAL A 97 -16.14 13.73 10.28
C VAL A 97 -15.01 14.49 10.97
N GLN A 98 -13.96 13.76 11.34
CA GLN A 98 -12.77 14.38 11.92
C GLN A 98 -11.98 15.15 10.86
N LYS A 99 -11.49 16.35 11.22
CA LYS A 99 -10.69 17.20 10.31
C LYS A 99 -9.47 16.48 9.74
N LYS A 100 -8.85 15.57 10.51
CA LYS A 100 -7.69 14.77 10.08
C LYS A 100 -7.97 13.84 8.89
N TYR A 101 -9.25 13.53 8.62
CA TYR A 101 -9.65 12.71 7.48
C TYR A 101 -9.91 13.50 6.21
N ILE A 102 -10.06 14.83 6.32
CA ILE A 102 -10.35 15.67 5.18
C ILE A 102 -9.10 15.80 4.33
N MET A 103 -9.20 15.40 3.06
CA MET A 103 -8.10 15.45 2.12
C MET A 103 -7.74 16.90 1.80
N GLY A 104 -6.52 17.29 2.17
CA GLY A 104 -5.92 18.58 1.85
C GLY A 104 -5.13 18.53 0.54
N ASN A 105 -4.78 19.70 0.01
CA ASN A 105 -3.97 19.81 -1.22
C ASN A 105 -2.54 19.24 -1.05
N ASP A 106 -2.07 19.08 0.19
CA ASP A 106 -0.78 18.50 0.56
C ASP A 106 -0.80 16.96 0.61
N TRP A 107 -1.94 16.33 0.35
CA TRP A 107 -2.04 14.87 0.35
C TRP A 107 -1.39 14.27 -0.88
N PHE A 108 -0.59 13.22 -0.64
CA PHE A 108 0.13 12.50 -1.68
C PHE A 108 -0.80 11.94 -2.76
N TRP A 109 -2.07 11.66 -2.45
CA TRP A 109 -3.08 11.22 -3.41
C TRP A 109 -3.11 12.07 -4.68
N HIS A 110 -2.96 13.39 -4.57
CA HIS A 110 -2.92 14.29 -5.72
C HIS A 110 -1.70 14.05 -6.61
N SER A 111 -0.52 13.89 -5.99
CA SER A 111 0.72 13.57 -6.70
C SER A 111 0.67 12.16 -7.31
N PHE A 112 0.07 11.21 -6.60
CA PHE A 112 -0.15 9.84 -7.07
C PHE A 112 -0.97 9.81 -8.37
N LEU A 113 -2.12 10.49 -8.42
CA LEU A 113 -2.95 10.53 -9.62
C LEU A 113 -2.20 11.13 -10.81
N LYS A 114 -1.44 12.22 -10.57
CA LYS A 114 -0.59 12.85 -11.58
C LYS A 114 0.49 11.91 -12.11
N GLN A 115 1.32 11.35 -11.22
CA GLN A 115 2.40 10.42 -11.59
C GLN A 115 1.87 9.17 -12.29
N THR A 116 0.67 8.73 -11.91
CA THR A 116 -0.03 7.62 -12.57
C THR A 116 -0.41 7.98 -14.01
N SER A 117 -0.99 9.16 -14.22
CA SER A 117 -1.35 9.65 -15.57
C SER A 117 -0.13 9.85 -16.47
N GLU A 118 1.03 10.15 -15.89
CA GLU A 118 2.32 10.30 -16.57
C GLU A 118 3.02 8.94 -16.84
N GLY A 119 2.44 7.82 -16.39
CA GLY A 119 2.96 6.47 -16.62
C GLY A 119 4.08 6.03 -15.67
N VAL A 120 4.47 6.86 -14.70
CA VAL A 120 5.55 6.56 -13.74
C VAL A 120 5.21 5.32 -12.92
N VAL A 121 3.96 5.21 -12.44
CA VAL A 121 3.53 4.06 -11.63
C VAL A 121 3.55 2.76 -12.44
N SER A 122 3.16 2.79 -13.72
CA SER A 122 3.23 1.62 -14.61
C SER A 122 4.66 1.13 -14.76
N GLN A 123 5.62 2.04 -14.99
CA GLN A 123 7.04 1.69 -15.11
C GLN A 123 7.58 1.02 -13.84
N ILE A 124 7.14 1.47 -12.66
CA ILE A 124 7.53 0.86 -11.38
C ILE A 124 6.91 -0.52 -11.23
N ILE A 125 5.62 -0.70 -11.54
CA ILE A 125 4.95 -2.01 -11.52
C ILE A 125 5.71 -3.00 -12.40
N GLU A 126 6.07 -2.59 -13.61
CA GLU A 126 6.88 -3.43 -14.51
C GLU A 126 8.24 -3.78 -13.92
N GLN A 127 8.92 -2.81 -13.30
CA GLN A 127 10.22 -3.04 -12.68
C GLN A 127 10.12 -4.03 -11.53
N VAL A 128 9.10 -3.92 -10.69
CA VAL A 128 8.89 -4.85 -9.57
C VAL A 128 8.52 -6.23 -10.09
N CYS A 129 7.64 -6.34 -11.09
CA CYS A 129 7.33 -7.59 -11.78
C CYS A 129 8.61 -8.29 -12.28
N ARG A 130 9.51 -7.56 -12.93
CA ARG A 130 10.79 -8.09 -13.42
C ARG A 130 11.73 -8.50 -12.29
N ASN A 131 11.86 -7.67 -11.26
CA ASN A 131 12.77 -7.93 -10.13
C ASN A 131 12.32 -9.09 -9.26
N THR A 132 11.01 -9.34 -9.19
CA THR A 132 10.43 -10.33 -8.28
C THR A 132 9.97 -11.60 -8.96
N GLU A 133 9.86 -11.58 -10.29
CA GLU A 133 9.23 -12.64 -11.08
C GLU A 133 7.81 -13.00 -10.61
N ALA A 134 7.16 -12.07 -9.90
CA ALA A 134 5.83 -12.24 -9.32
C ALA A 134 4.82 -11.31 -9.98
N GLU A 135 3.54 -11.68 -9.90
CA GLU A 135 2.45 -10.77 -10.24
C GLU A 135 2.35 -9.63 -9.22
N ILE A 136 2.00 -8.44 -9.71
CA ILE A 136 1.62 -7.32 -8.84
C ILE A 136 0.13 -7.40 -8.58
N ARG A 137 -0.23 -7.33 -7.30
CA ARG A 137 -1.61 -7.18 -6.85
C ARG A 137 -1.89 -5.71 -6.64
N ILE A 138 -3.09 -5.29 -6.99
CA ILE A 138 -3.58 -3.93 -6.76
C ILE A 138 -4.88 -4.10 -5.99
N LEU A 139 -4.81 -3.82 -4.68
CA LEU A 139 -5.93 -3.92 -3.76
C LEU A 139 -6.47 -2.52 -3.49
N ILE A 140 -7.78 -2.36 -3.64
CA ILE A 140 -8.49 -1.10 -3.40
C ILE A 140 -9.58 -1.40 -2.38
N GLU A 141 -9.51 -0.76 -1.22
CA GLU A 141 -10.48 -0.89 -0.13
C GLU A 141 -11.16 0.47 0.07
N ALA A 142 -12.49 0.49 0.02
CA ALA A 142 -13.28 1.69 0.28
C ALA A 142 -14.02 1.58 1.61
N ASN A 143 -13.92 2.61 2.44
CA ASN A 143 -14.62 2.73 3.71
C ASN A 143 -15.51 3.97 3.68
N GLU A 144 -16.77 3.81 4.09
CA GLU A 144 -17.68 4.94 4.27
C GLU A 144 -17.10 5.97 5.26
N PHE A 145 -17.50 7.23 5.13
CA PHE A 145 -16.97 8.35 5.92
C PHE A 145 -17.05 8.18 7.45
N ASN A 146 -17.96 7.34 7.94
CA ASN A 146 -18.15 7.03 9.36
C ASN A 146 -17.48 5.71 9.80
N LYS A 147 -16.70 5.08 8.91
CA LYS A 147 -15.98 3.82 9.13
C LYS A 147 -14.50 3.92 8.74
N VAL A 148 -13.92 5.12 8.84
CA VAL A 148 -12.49 5.34 8.53
C VAL A 148 -11.63 4.51 9.49
N PRO A 149 -10.66 3.71 8.98
CA PRO A 149 -9.76 2.94 9.83
C PRO A 149 -8.94 3.83 10.78
N GLU A 150 -9.06 3.55 12.08
CA GLU A 150 -8.32 4.27 13.12
C GLU A 150 -7.08 3.50 13.58
N PRO A 151 -5.90 4.15 13.66
CA PRO A 151 -4.73 3.55 14.27
C PRO A 151 -5.01 3.12 15.71
N ASP A 152 -4.30 2.09 16.17
CA ASP A 152 -4.46 1.46 17.48
C ASP A 152 -5.84 0.79 17.71
N MET A 153 -6.70 0.75 16.69
CA MET A 153 -8.00 0.08 16.73
C MET A 153 -8.02 -1.15 15.82
N GLU A 154 -8.94 -2.06 16.08
CA GLU A 154 -9.20 -3.18 15.18
C GLU A 154 -9.78 -2.66 13.85
N ARG A 155 -9.23 -3.11 12.72
CA ARG A 155 -9.78 -2.77 11.40
C ARG A 155 -11.08 -3.53 11.17
N HIS A 156 -12.14 -2.79 10.90
CA HIS A 156 -13.37 -3.38 10.37
C HIS A 156 -13.19 -3.80 8.90
N ALA A 157 -14.06 -4.69 8.44
CA ALA A 157 -14.11 -5.02 7.01
C ALA A 157 -14.46 -3.76 6.19
N PRO A 158 -13.80 -3.55 5.05
CA PRO A 158 -14.11 -2.42 4.18
C PRO A 158 -15.54 -2.51 3.65
N SER A 159 -16.11 -1.35 3.32
CA SER A 159 -17.47 -1.25 2.77
C SER A 159 -17.55 -1.77 1.33
N ASP A 160 -16.46 -1.66 0.59
CA ASP A 160 -16.31 -2.25 -0.74
C ASP A 160 -14.84 -2.60 -1.01
N THR A 161 -14.58 -3.57 -1.87
CA THR A 161 -13.22 -4.01 -2.22
C THR A 161 -13.14 -4.44 -3.66
N ALA A 162 -12.12 -3.95 -4.36
CA ALA A 162 -11.74 -4.41 -5.70
C ALA A 162 -10.28 -4.86 -5.70
N GLU A 163 -9.98 -5.90 -6.48
CA GLU A 163 -8.62 -6.39 -6.64
C GLU A 163 -8.30 -6.70 -8.10
N PHE A 164 -7.11 -6.27 -8.54
CA PHE A 164 -6.53 -6.58 -9.84
C PHE A 164 -5.19 -7.31 -9.69
N SER A 165 -4.82 -8.09 -10.70
CA SER A 165 -3.50 -8.69 -10.87
C SER A 165 -2.87 -8.21 -12.16
N VAL A 166 -1.58 -7.90 -12.13
CA VAL A 166 -0.77 -7.56 -13.30
C VAL A 166 0.33 -8.61 -13.45
N PHE A 167 0.29 -9.36 -14.54
CA PHE A 167 1.22 -10.47 -14.76
C PHE A 167 2.58 -10.01 -15.33
N PRO A 168 3.70 -10.57 -14.86
CA PRO A 168 5.04 -10.15 -15.28
C PRO A 168 5.34 -10.45 -16.76
N THR A 169 4.72 -11.49 -17.34
CA THR A 169 5.05 -12.00 -18.68
C THR A 169 4.49 -11.15 -19.81
N ASN A 170 3.32 -10.55 -19.64
CA ASN A 170 2.61 -9.83 -20.68
C ASN A 170 1.97 -8.51 -20.20
N GLN A 171 2.20 -8.14 -18.94
CA GLN A 171 1.57 -6.99 -18.28
C GLN A 171 0.04 -6.97 -18.37
N GLN A 172 -0.57 -8.14 -18.60
CA GLN A 172 -2.02 -8.23 -18.71
C GLN A 172 -2.64 -8.00 -17.34
N TRP A 173 -3.66 -7.16 -17.33
CA TRP A 173 -4.51 -6.94 -16.17
C TRP A 173 -5.58 -8.01 -16.11
N LYS A 174 -5.77 -8.57 -14.93
CA LYS A 174 -6.87 -9.48 -14.62
C LYS A 174 -7.59 -9.00 -13.38
N VAL A 175 -8.90 -8.87 -13.48
CA VAL A 175 -9.76 -8.65 -12.32
C VAL A 175 -9.79 -9.92 -11.49
N ILE A 176 -9.46 -9.80 -10.21
CA ILE A 176 -9.51 -10.88 -9.24
C ILE A 176 -10.79 -10.78 -8.42
N GLN A 177 -11.15 -9.56 -8.04
CA GLN A 177 -12.36 -9.25 -7.31
C GLN A 177 -12.96 -7.96 -7.86
N GLU A 178 -14.20 -8.05 -8.32
CA GLU A 178 -14.98 -6.88 -8.72
C GLU A 178 -15.53 -6.17 -7.48
N GLY A 179 -15.45 -4.84 -7.48
CA GLY A 179 -16.17 -4.03 -6.50
C GLY A 179 -17.68 -4.22 -6.68
N GLN A 180 -18.41 -4.29 -5.58
CA GLN A 180 -19.86 -4.53 -5.60
C GLN A 180 -20.67 -3.24 -5.41
N GLY A 181 -20.05 -2.18 -4.90
CA GLY A 181 -20.66 -0.89 -4.61
C GLY A 181 -19.97 0.24 -5.37
N VAL A 182 -19.39 1.19 -4.63
CA VAL A 182 -18.75 2.38 -5.21
C VAL A 182 -17.57 2.04 -6.12
N LEU A 183 -16.88 0.92 -5.86
CA LEU A 183 -15.73 0.45 -6.62
C LEU A 183 -16.11 -0.39 -7.84
N SER A 184 -17.38 -0.76 -8.03
CA SER A 184 -17.83 -1.49 -9.23
C SER A 184 -17.46 -0.78 -10.54
N LYS A 185 -17.43 0.55 -10.50
CA LYS A 185 -17.04 1.42 -11.62
C LYS A 185 -15.56 1.30 -12.00
N LEU A 186 -14.73 0.67 -11.16
CA LEU A 186 -13.30 0.43 -11.42
C LEU A 186 -13.05 -0.90 -12.16
N SER A 187 -14.03 -1.81 -12.18
CA SER A 187 -13.85 -3.20 -12.62
C SER A 187 -13.42 -3.36 -14.08
N HIS A 188 -13.54 -2.30 -14.89
CA HIS A 188 -13.15 -2.31 -16.29
C HIS A 188 -11.79 -1.66 -16.56
N ALA A 189 -11.07 -1.19 -15.53
CA ALA A 189 -9.73 -0.66 -15.70
C ALA A 189 -8.78 -1.75 -16.20
N THR A 190 -8.09 -1.47 -17.31
CA THR A 190 -7.08 -2.36 -17.92
C THR A 190 -5.67 -1.81 -17.81
N SER A 191 -5.50 -0.63 -17.19
CA SER A 191 -4.22 0.01 -16.93
C SER A 191 -4.28 0.93 -15.72
N MET A 192 -3.13 1.30 -15.17
CA MET A 192 -3.05 2.29 -14.10
C MET A 192 -3.60 3.67 -14.53
N SER A 193 -3.40 4.05 -15.80
CA SER A 193 -3.89 5.33 -16.33
C SER A 193 -5.42 5.37 -16.35
N GLU A 194 -6.04 4.30 -16.86
CA GLU A 194 -7.51 4.15 -16.84
C GLU A 194 -8.05 4.12 -15.40
N LEU A 195 -7.39 3.38 -14.50
CA LEU A 195 -7.77 3.33 -13.09
C LEU A 195 -7.75 4.73 -12.45
N SER A 196 -6.71 5.53 -12.70
CA SER A 196 -6.61 6.92 -12.21
C SER A 196 -7.69 7.84 -12.78
N GLN A 197 -7.99 7.72 -14.07
CA GLN A 197 -9.09 8.45 -14.71
C GLN A 197 -10.44 8.10 -14.09
N GLN A 198 -10.70 6.82 -13.86
CA GLN A 198 -11.94 6.35 -13.25
C GLN A 198 -12.06 6.82 -11.79
N PHE A 199 -10.99 6.78 -10.99
CA PHE A 199 -10.99 7.36 -9.64
C PHE A 199 -11.43 8.83 -9.63
N SER A 200 -10.98 9.60 -10.63
CA SER A 200 -11.31 11.02 -10.76
C SER A 200 -12.76 11.26 -11.23
N ALA A 201 -13.36 10.28 -11.92
CA ALA A 201 -14.71 10.37 -12.46
C ALA A 201 -15.81 9.93 -11.48
N ILE A 202 -15.48 9.15 -10.44
CA ILE A 202 -16.48 8.64 -9.49
C ILE A 202 -16.78 9.68 -8.41
N ASN A 203 -17.79 10.51 -8.63
CA ASN A 203 -18.24 11.53 -7.68
C ASN A 203 -18.57 10.97 -6.29
N ASP A 204 -19.09 9.74 -6.21
CA ASP A 204 -19.49 9.11 -4.94
C ASP A 204 -18.31 8.86 -4.00
N LEU A 205 -17.09 8.69 -4.54
CA LEU A 205 -15.86 8.52 -3.73
C LEU A 205 -15.55 9.73 -2.85
N ARG A 206 -16.24 10.87 -3.03
CA ARG A 206 -16.17 11.99 -2.08
C ARG A 206 -16.55 11.60 -0.64
N PHE A 207 -17.40 10.58 -0.48
CA PHE A 207 -17.86 10.04 0.81
C PHE A 207 -17.06 8.82 1.30
N TYR A 208 -16.02 8.43 0.56
CA TYR A 208 -15.24 7.25 0.89
C TYR A 208 -13.79 7.61 1.16
N TRP A 209 -13.28 7.03 2.25
CA TRP A 209 -11.87 6.80 2.46
C TRP A 209 -11.42 5.64 1.59
N VAL A 210 -10.33 5.79 0.85
CA VAL A 210 -9.82 4.71 -0.01
C VAL A 210 -8.38 4.38 0.37
N ASP A 211 -8.14 3.12 0.70
CA ASP A 211 -6.79 2.54 0.79
C ASP A 211 -6.48 1.90 -0.58
N LEU A 212 -5.39 2.32 -1.21
CA LEU A 212 -4.86 1.69 -2.43
C LEU A 212 -3.49 1.10 -2.12
N VAL A 213 -3.37 -0.20 -2.32
CA VAL A 213 -2.14 -0.96 -2.08
C VAL A 213 -1.70 -1.65 -3.37
N MET A 214 -0.43 -1.54 -3.72
CA MET A 214 0.18 -2.17 -4.89
C MET A 214 1.44 -2.92 -4.48
N GLY A 215 1.52 -4.21 -4.74
CA GLY A 215 2.68 -4.97 -4.31
C GLY A 215 2.64 -6.45 -4.65
N VAL A 216 3.57 -7.18 -4.06
CA VAL A 216 3.75 -8.62 -4.26
C VAL A 216 3.34 -9.38 -3.01
N ARG A 217 2.97 -10.66 -3.19
CA ARG A 217 2.67 -11.58 -2.10
C ARG A 217 3.81 -12.57 -1.93
N LEU A 218 4.38 -12.62 -0.74
CA LEU A 218 5.52 -13.45 -0.36
C LEU A 218 5.11 -14.42 0.75
N LYS A 219 5.73 -15.59 0.82
CA LYS A 219 5.54 -16.51 1.95
C LYS A 219 6.45 -16.09 3.12
N TYR A 220 5.89 -16.03 4.33
CA TYR A 220 6.62 -15.75 5.57
C TYR A 220 7.78 -16.74 5.83
N ALA A 221 7.57 -18.03 5.49
CA ALA A 221 8.47 -19.13 5.83
C ALA A 221 8.88 -20.00 4.63
N ASP A 222 9.62 -19.43 3.69
CA ASP A 222 10.29 -20.22 2.64
C ASP A 222 11.78 -20.41 2.99
N LYS A 223 12.28 -21.66 2.96
CA LYS A 223 13.68 -22.01 3.28
C LYS A 223 14.66 -21.47 2.22
N HIS A 224 14.15 -21.13 1.04
CA HIS A 224 14.85 -20.40 -0.02
C HIS A 224 14.47 -18.90 -0.05
N GLY A 225 13.94 -18.40 1.08
CA GLY A 225 13.08 -17.24 1.14
C GLY A 225 13.72 -15.88 0.96
N TRP A 226 12.83 -14.90 0.95
CA TRP A 226 13.11 -13.49 0.73
C TRP A 226 13.85 -12.88 1.92
N PHE A 227 15.13 -12.54 1.74
CA PHE A 227 15.90 -11.79 2.73
C PHE A 227 15.45 -10.32 2.79
N ALA A 228 15.77 -9.61 3.88
CA ALA A 228 15.46 -8.19 4.02
C ALA A 228 16.02 -7.37 2.84
N SER A 229 17.24 -7.69 2.41
CA SER A 229 17.87 -7.10 1.24
C SER A 229 17.09 -7.37 -0.05
N SER A 230 16.65 -8.60 -0.28
CA SER A 230 15.86 -8.98 -1.46
C SER A 230 14.49 -8.31 -1.47
N ILE A 231 13.79 -8.27 -0.33
CA ILE A 231 12.51 -7.56 -0.20
C ILE A 231 12.71 -6.08 -0.50
N TRP A 232 13.75 -5.48 0.07
CA TRP A 232 14.08 -4.08 -0.18
C TRP A 232 14.38 -3.84 -1.66
N GLU A 233 15.44 -4.44 -2.20
CA GLU A 233 15.95 -4.16 -3.54
C GLU A 233 14.94 -4.50 -4.64
N ASN A 234 14.22 -5.61 -4.49
CA ASN A 234 13.37 -6.12 -5.57
C ASN A 234 11.92 -5.61 -5.46
N ALA A 235 11.36 -5.55 -4.25
CA ALA A 235 9.93 -5.28 -4.06
C ALA A 235 9.61 -3.87 -3.56
N LEU A 236 10.49 -3.21 -2.81
CA LEU A 236 10.17 -1.96 -2.09
C LEU A 236 10.89 -0.72 -2.63
N LYS A 237 12.20 -0.81 -2.87
CA LYS A 237 13.06 0.27 -3.34
C LYS A 237 12.55 0.93 -4.64
N PRO A 238 12.03 0.19 -5.64
CA PRO A 238 11.51 0.82 -6.86
C PRO A 238 10.43 1.88 -6.59
N TRP A 239 9.63 1.72 -5.54
CA TRP A 239 8.56 2.66 -5.20
C TRP A 239 9.04 3.97 -4.58
N VAL A 240 10.27 4.01 -4.03
CA VAL A 240 10.82 5.19 -3.35
C VAL A 240 10.95 6.39 -4.28
N ILE A 241 11.04 6.16 -5.59
CA ILE A 241 11.05 7.24 -6.59
C ILE A 241 9.79 8.10 -6.53
N LEU A 242 8.66 7.54 -6.10
CA LEU A 242 7.38 8.25 -5.98
C LEU A 242 7.38 9.26 -4.83
N PHE A 243 8.26 9.12 -3.83
CA PHE A 243 8.32 10.02 -2.67
C PHE A 243 9.00 11.37 -2.96
N LYS A 244 9.51 11.57 -4.18
CA LYS A 244 10.22 12.78 -4.61
C LYS A 244 9.27 13.89 -5.06
#